data_AF-A0A4Q2SH91-F1
#
_entry.id   AF-A0A4Q2SH91-F1
#
_cell.length_a   1.000
_cell.length_b   1.000
_cell.length_c   1.000
_cell.angle_alpha   90.00
_cell.angle_beta   90.00
_cell.angle_gamma   90.00
#
_symmetry.space_group_name_H-M   'P 1'
#
loop_
_entity.id
_entity.type
_entity.pdbx_description
1 polymer ?
#
loop_
_entity_poly.entity_id
_entity_poly.type
_entity_poly.pdbx_seq_one_letter_code
_entity_poly.pdbx_strand_id
1 'polypeptide(L)'
;MSAPTSTASVPAPTPVPMAVLDDVRRRLSGSAGELTPHRVAEALRASGSPVGDATVLAVHDLLRRDVLGAGPLEDLLRLPDVTDVLVNGPDEVWIDRGVGLERVSVTFPDDASVRRLAQRLAASAGRRLDDATPHADVRLPDGTRFHAVLAPVARSGTVLSLRVPRGRVWTLPELVAAGAVPPDGAFLLEEVVDSRCAFLVTGGTGTGKTRVVSRRI
;
A
#
# COMPACT_ATOMS: atom_id res chain seq x y z
N MET A 1 -51.12 7.91 8.28
CA MET A 1 -50.38 7.03 9.23
C MET A 1 -49.33 6.30 8.43
N SER A 2 -48.12 6.86 8.31
CA SER A 2 -47.00 6.23 7.59
C SER A 2 -45.99 5.77 8.63
N ALA A 3 -45.72 4.46 8.64
CA ALA A 3 -44.70 3.85 9.49
C ALA A 3 -43.29 4.25 9.02
N PRO A 4 -42.34 4.54 9.94
CA PRO A 4 -40.95 4.76 9.55
C PRO A 4 -40.26 3.41 9.31
N THR A 5 -39.64 3.27 8.14
CA THR A 5 -38.76 2.15 7.79
C THR A 5 -37.46 2.27 8.58
N SER A 6 -37.25 1.34 9.52
CA SER A 6 -36.01 1.19 10.28
C SER A 6 -34.86 0.81 9.36
N THR A 7 -33.93 1.73 9.12
CA THR A 7 -32.62 1.43 8.54
C THR A 7 -31.80 0.66 9.57
N ALA A 8 -31.70 -0.66 9.38
CA ALA A 8 -30.81 -1.50 10.15
C ALA A 8 -29.35 -1.06 9.89
N SER A 9 -28.75 -0.41 10.90
CA SER A 9 -27.32 -0.15 10.95
C SER A 9 -26.56 -1.47 10.88
N VAL A 10 -25.75 -1.65 9.83
CA VAL A 10 -24.78 -2.75 9.78
C VAL A 10 -23.83 -2.57 10.96
N PRO A 11 -23.72 -3.54 11.89
CA PRO A 11 -22.80 -3.41 13.02
C PRO A 11 -21.37 -3.33 12.48
N ALA A 12 -20.61 -2.34 12.96
CA ALA A 12 -19.18 -2.27 12.70
C ALA A 12 -18.52 -3.59 13.15
N PRO A 13 -17.59 -4.16 12.35
CA PRO A 13 -16.94 -5.41 12.72
C PRO A 13 -16.24 -5.23 14.07
N THR A 14 -16.57 -6.11 15.02
CA THR A 14 -15.94 -6.12 16.33
C THR A 14 -14.43 -6.26 16.15
N PRO A 15 -13.60 -5.38 16.75
CA PRO A 15 -12.15 -5.45 16.59
C PRO A 15 -11.65 -6.80 17.11
N VAL A 16 -10.97 -7.55 16.24
CA VAL A 16 -10.40 -8.86 16.58
C VAL A 16 -9.22 -8.63 17.53
N PRO A 17 -9.19 -9.26 18.72
CA PRO A 17 -8.05 -9.15 19.63
C PRO A 17 -6.76 -9.70 19.00
N MET A 18 -5.64 -8.98 19.13
CA MET A 18 -4.33 -9.37 18.58
C MET A 18 -3.88 -10.77 19.01
N ALA A 19 -4.15 -11.17 20.25
CA ALA A 19 -3.82 -12.51 20.75
C ALA A 19 -4.51 -13.64 19.95
N VAL A 20 -5.73 -13.40 19.46
CA VAL A 20 -6.48 -14.36 18.64
C VAL A 20 -5.86 -14.43 17.23
N LEU A 21 -5.48 -13.28 16.67
CA LEU A 21 -4.81 -13.20 15.38
C LEU A 21 -3.47 -13.95 15.38
N ASP A 22 -2.67 -13.76 16.43
CA ASP A 22 -1.36 -14.42 16.59
C ASP A 22 -1.47 -15.95 16.76
N ASP A 23 -2.49 -16.43 17.48
CA ASP A 23 -2.73 -17.87 17.62
C ASP A 23 -3.18 -18.51 16.29
N VAL A 24 -4.12 -17.87 15.60
CA VAL A 24 -4.58 -18.31 14.27
C VAL A 24 -3.42 -18.32 13.28
N ARG A 25 -2.57 -17.28 13.28
CA ARG A 25 -1.38 -17.19 12.45
C ARG A 25 -0.40 -18.33 12.70
N ARG A 26 -0.09 -18.62 13.98
CA ARG A 26 0.83 -19.70 14.36
C ARG A 26 0.37 -21.06 13.84
N ARG A 27 -0.93 -21.32 13.89
CA ARG A 27 -1.54 -22.59 13.43
C ARG A 27 -1.54 -22.71 11.91
N LEU A 28 -1.87 -21.62 11.20
CA LEU A 28 -1.87 -21.62 9.74
C LEU A 28 -0.45 -21.66 9.15
N SER A 29 0.56 -21.16 9.87
CA SER A 29 1.97 -21.21 9.46
C SER A 29 2.54 -22.63 9.36
N GLY A 30 1.97 -23.60 10.11
CA GLY A 30 2.40 -24.99 10.13
C GLY A 30 1.75 -25.91 9.09
N SER A 31 0.82 -25.40 8.27
CA SER A 31 0.05 -26.22 7.33
C SER A 31 0.07 -25.64 5.92
N ALA A 32 0.66 -26.38 4.96
CA ALA A 32 0.73 -25.96 3.57
C ALA A 32 -0.68 -25.79 2.95
N GLY A 33 -0.90 -24.71 2.19
CA GLY A 33 -2.11 -24.47 1.41
C GLY A 33 -2.55 -23.00 1.36
N GLU A 34 -3.53 -22.72 0.50
CA GLU A 34 -4.07 -21.37 0.28
C GLU A 34 -4.85 -20.85 1.49
N LEU A 35 -4.71 -19.56 1.79
CA LEU A 35 -5.43 -18.89 2.87
C LEU A 35 -6.89 -18.66 2.45
N THR A 36 -7.81 -19.49 2.94
CA THR A 36 -9.25 -19.39 2.67
C THR A 36 -10.04 -19.00 3.92
N PRO A 37 -11.21 -18.35 3.77
CA PRO A 37 -12.10 -18.06 4.91
C PRO A 37 -12.46 -19.32 5.70
N HIS A 38 -12.59 -20.47 5.02
CA HIS A 38 -12.88 -21.75 5.68
C HIS A 38 -11.76 -22.19 6.64
N ARG A 39 -10.49 -22.08 6.23
CA ARG A 39 -9.34 -22.42 7.09
C ARG A 39 -9.18 -21.44 8.26
N VAL A 40 -9.51 -20.18 8.04
CA VAL A 40 -9.54 -19.16 9.11
C VAL A 40 -10.63 -19.48 10.13
N ALA A 41 -11.82 -19.87 9.66
CA ALA A 41 -12.91 -20.30 10.54
C ALA A 41 -12.54 -21.55 11.35
N GLU A 42 -11.85 -22.52 10.74
CA GLU A 42 -11.36 -23.71 11.44
C GLU A 42 -10.34 -23.36 12.53
N ALA A 43 -9.38 -22.49 12.23
CA ALA A 43 -8.38 -22.04 13.18
C ALA A 43 -8.98 -21.23 14.34
N LEU A 44 -9.96 -20.37 14.06
CA LEU A 44 -10.70 -19.60 15.08
C LEU A 44 -11.55 -20.50 15.99
N ARG A 45 -12.19 -21.54 15.44
CA ARG A 45 -12.91 -22.53 16.24
C ARG A 45 -11.95 -23.25 17.19
N ALA A 46 -10.78 -23.63 16.69
CA ALA A 46 -9.79 -24.35 17.47
C ALA A 46 -9.08 -23.48 18.54
N SER A 47 -9.20 -22.14 18.47
CA SER A 47 -8.73 -21.21 19.50
C SER A 47 -9.80 -20.86 20.54
N GLY A 48 -10.99 -21.46 20.46
CA GLY A 48 -12.11 -21.18 21.37
C GLY A 48 -12.74 -19.79 21.17
N SER A 49 -12.50 -19.14 20.03
CA SER A 49 -13.03 -17.80 19.73
C SER A 49 -14.42 -17.88 19.07
N PRO A 50 -15.31 -16.89 19.29
CA PRO A 50 -16.60 -16.83 18.60
C PRO A 50 -16.42 -16.75 17.09
N VAL A 51 -17.01 -17.70 16.35
CA VAL A 51 -16.88 -17.79 14.90
C VAL A 51 -18.14 -17.27 14.23
N GLY A 52 -18.23 -15.95 14.14
CA GLY A 52 -19.19 -15.27 13.26
C GLY A 52 -18.58 -15.01 11.88
N ASP A 53 -19.38 -15.03 10.83
CA ASP A 53 -18.93 -14.82 9.44
C ASP A 53 -18.18 -13.49 9.28
N ALA A 54 -18.65 -12.42 9.92
CA ALA A 54 -17.98 -11.12 9.92
C ALA A 54 -16.58 -11.18 10.56
N THR A 55 -16.42 -11.92 11.66
CA THR A 55 -15.13 -12.13 12.32
C THR A 55 -14.21 -12.98 11.46
N VAL A 56 -14.72 -14.04 10.84
CA VAL A 56 -13.94 -14.89 9.93
C VAL A 56 -13.42 -14.08 8.75
N LEU A 57 -14.27 -13.26 8.13
CA LEU A 57 -13.88 -12.39 7.03
C LEU A 57 -12.87 -11.33 7.47
N ALA A 58 -13.09 -10.67 8.62
CA ALA A 58 -12.15 -9.68 9.16
C ALA A 58 -10.77 -10.30 9.45
N VAL A 59 -10.74 -11.48 10.06
CA VAL A 59 -9.50 -12.22 10.35
C VAL A 59 -8.85 -12.73 9.06
N HIS A 60 -9.64 -13.22 8.10
CA HIS A 60 -9.13 -13.64 6.80
C HIS A 60 -8.50 -12.48 6.05
N ASP A 61 -9.14 -11.32 6.02
CA ASP A 61 -8.58 -10.12 5.39
C ASP A 61 -7.35 -9.61 6.13
N LEU A 62 -7.34 -9.64 7.47
CA LEU A 62 -6.16 -9.28 8.28
C LEU A 62 -5.00 -10.25 8.03
N LEU A 63 -5.24 -11.55 8.03
CA LEU A 63 -4.22 -12.56 7.76
C LEU A 63 -3.78 -12.55 6.31
N ARG A 64 -4.67 -12.27 5.36
CA ARG A 64 -4.31 -12.10 3.95
C ARG A 64 -3.40 -10.89 3.80
N ARG A 65 -3.66 -9.81 4.54
CA ARG A 65 -2.77 -8.66 4.65
C ARG A 65 -1.45 -9.00 5.36
N ASP A 66 -1.43 -9.85 6.38
CA ASP A 66 -0.18 -10.26 7.04
C ASP A 66 0.65 -11.26 6.22
N VAL A 67 -0.02 -12.12 5.45
CA VAL A 67 0.60 -13.18 4.62
C VAL A 67 1.01 -12.65 3.24
N LEU A 68 0.34 -11.62 2.71
CA LEU A 68 0.62 -10.99 1.41
C LEU A 68 1.10 -9.53 1.47
N GLY A 69 1.06 -8.87 2.64
CA GLY A 69 1.32 -7.43 2.77
C GLY A 69 2.77 -7.07 3.12
N ALA A 70 2.99 -5.78 3.39
CA ALA A 70 4.33 -5.20 3.50
C ALA A 70 5.02 -5.40 4.86
N GLY A 71 4.46 -6.26 5.73
CA GLY A 71 5.00 -6.57 7.05
C GLY A 71 5.10 -5.31 7.94
N PRO A 72 6.25 -5.03 8.57
CA PRO A 72 6.42 -3.84 9.42
C PRO A 72 6.17 -2.49 8.72
N LEU A 73 6.20 -2.46 7.38
CA LEU A 73 5.97 -1.24 6.60
C LEU A 73 4.49 -0.93 6.38
N GLU A 74 3.61 -1.89 6.67
CA GLU A 74 2.19 -1.81 6.38
C GLU A 74 1.52 -0.60 7.07
N ASP A 75 1.88 -0.32 8.33
CA ASP A 75 1.33 0.82 9.06
C ASP A 75 1.82 2.16 8.49
N LEU A 76 3.03 2.21 7.92
CA LEU A 76 3.55 3.39 7.23
C LEU A 76 2.80 3.64 5.92
N LEU A 77 2.53 2.58 5.15
CA LEU A 77 1.82 2.66 3.87
C LEU A 77 0.36 3.10 4.02
N ARG A 78 -0.23 2.93 5.21
CA ARG A 78 -1.61 3.36 5.51
C ARG A 78 -1.71 4.81 5.94
N LEU A 79 -0.59 5.46 6.25
CA LEU A 79 -0.62 6.87 6.63
C LEU A 79 -1.13 7.70 5.44
N PRO A 80 -2.16 8.54 5.64
CA PRO A 80 -2.89 9.17 4.53
C PRO A 80 -2.05 10.16 3.71
N ASP A 81 -0.95 10.62 4.28
CA ASP A 81 -0.02 11.59 3.73
C ASP A 81 1.28 10.97 3.20
N VAL A 82 1.55 9.69 3.49
CA VAL A 82 2.74 8.99 2.96
C VAL A 82 2.56 8.70 1.48
N THR A 83 3.55 9.09 0.68
CA THR A 83 3.59 8.80 -0.75
C THR A 83 4.62 7.74 -1.09
N ASP A 84 5.70 7.66 -0.33
CA ASP A 84 6.80 6.75 -0.58
C ASP A 84 7.32 6.17 0.75
N VAL A 85 7.66 4.88 0.76
CA VAL A 85 8.36 4.19 1.85
C VAL A 85 9.60 3.54 1.26
N LEU A 86 10.76 3.81 1.84
CA LEU A 86 12.04 3.27 1.37
C LEU A 86 12.73 2.50 2.48
N VAL A 87 13.39 1.41 2.11
CA VAL A 87 14.24 0.60 2.99
C VAL A 87 15.61 0.51 2.34
N ASN A 88 16.62 1.09 2.97
CA ASN A 88 18.01 1.09 2.47
C ASN A 88 18.89 0.07 3.21
N GLY A 89 18.29 -0.70 4.11
CA GLY A 89 18.93 -1.69 4.96
C GLY A 89 18.04 -1.99 6.17
N PRO A 90 18.42 -2.95 7.03
CA PRO A 90 17.59 -3.35 8.16
C PRO A 90 17.32 -2.22 9.18
N ASP A 91 18.29 -1.32 9.36
CA ASP A 91 18.20 -0.21 10.33
C ASP A 91 17.82 1.13 9.69
N GLU A 92 17.53 1.12 8.39
CA GLU A 92 17.39 2.35 7.60
C GLU A 92 16.08 2.35 6.79
N VAL A 93 15.01 2.84 7.43
CA VAL A 93 13.69 3.02 6.83
C VAL A 93 13.34 4.51 6.77
N TRP A 94 12.83 4.93 5.62
CA TRP A 94 12.43 6.30 5.33
C TRP A 94 11.02 6.35 4.79
N ILE A 95 10.36 7.50 4.97
CA ILE A 95 9.09 7.83 4.32
C ILE A 95 9.19 9.19 3.63
N ASP A 96 8.39 9.42 2.60
CA ASP A 96 8.14 10.74 2.01
C ASP A 96 6.65 11.07 2.14
N ARG A 97 6.34 12.28 2.59
CA ARG A 97 4.97 12.83 2.70
C ARG A 97 4.69 13.93 1.66
N GLY A 98 5.55 14.04 0.66
CA GLY A 98 5.56 15.09 -0.36
C GLY A 98 6.36 16.35 0.01
N VAL A 99 7.06 16.34 1.15
CA VAL A 99 7.93 17.45 1.62
C VAL A 99 9.40 17.05 1.72
N GLY A 100 9.74 15.80 1.40
CA GLY A 100 11.09 15.25 1.52
C GLY A 100 11.14 14.01 2.41
N LEU A 101 12.33 13.41 2.48
CA LEU A 101 12.56 12.15 3.19
C LEU A 101 12.67 12.36 4.71
N GLU A 102 11.92 11.56 5.45
CA GLU A 102 11.90 11.49 6.91
C GLU A 102 12.30 10.08 7.36
N ARG A 103 13.25 9.97 8.29
CA ARG A 103 13.65 8.66 8.85
C ARG A 103 12.65 8.25 9.92
N VAL A 104 12.23 6.99 9.91
CA VAL A 104 11.31 6.42 10.90
C VAL A 104 12.01 5.39 11.80
N SER A 105 11.37 5.06 12.92
CA SER A 105 11.90 4.10 13.91
C SER A 105 11.69 2.63 13.54
N VAL A 106 10.97 2.35 12.45
CA VAL A 106 10.75 0.98 11.97
C VAL A 106 12.08 0.38 11.55
N THR A 107 12.36 -0.82 12.02
CA THR A 107 13.60 -1.57 11.73
C THR A 107 13.27 -3.05 11.44
N PHE A 108 14.21 -3.73 10.81
CA PHE A 108 14.18 -5.16 10.57
C PHE A 108 15.27 -5.86 11.40
N PRO A 109 15.08 -7.14 11.77
CA PRO A 109 16.10 -7.88 12.52
C PRO A 109 17.44 -7.99 11.79
N ASP A 110 17.40 -8.17 10.48
CA ASP A 110 18.57 -8.40 9.62
C ASP A 110 18.23 -8.14 8.14
N ASP A 111 19.26 -8.05 7.29
CA ASP A 111 19.09 -7.94 5.84
C ASP A 111 18.30 -9.12 5.25
N ALA A 112 18.48 -10.32 5.82
CA ALA A 112 17.75 -11.50 5.38
C ALA A 112 16.23 -11.35 5.55
N SER A 113 15.77 -10.61 6.56
CA SER A 113 14.37 -10.26 6.77
C SER A 113 13.84 -9.31 5.70
N VAL A 114 14.66 -8.30 5.33
CA VAL A 114 14.35 -7.39 4.23
C VAL A 114 14.26 -8.15 2.91
N ARG A 115 15.24 -9.04 2.63
CA ARG A 115 15.22 -9.94 1.47
C ARG A 115 13.97 -10.79 1.43
N ARG A 116 13.62 -11.48 2.53
CA ARG A 116 12.40 -12.31 2.61
C ARG A 116 11.15 -11.49 2.33
N LEU A 117 11.06 -10.25 2.84
CA LEU A 117 9.94 -9.36 2.54
C LEU A 117 9.89 -9.02 1.04
N ALA A 118 11.02 -8.60 0.47
CA ALA A 118 11.13 -8.26 -0.94
C ALA A 118 10.67 -9.40 -1.86
N GLN A 119 11.11 -10.62 -1.54
CA GLN A 119 10.78 -11.82 -2.31
C GLN A 119 9.30 -12.15 -2.24
N ARG A 120 8.67 -12.01 -1.07
CA ARG A 120 7.23 -12.21 -0.93
C ARG A 120 6.42 -11.17 -1.72
N LEU A 121 6.81 -9.90 -1.66
CA LEU A 121 6.16 -8.82 -2.41
C LEU A 121 6.33 -8.98 -3.93
N ALA A 122 7.50 -9.41 -4.39
CA ALA A 122 7.71 -9.73 -5.80
C ALA A 122 6.84 -10.93 -6.24
N ALA A 123 6.79 -11.98 -5.43
CA ALA A 123 6.02 -13.19 -5.72
C ALA A 123 4.50 -12.91 -5.75
N SER A 124 3.98 -12.05 -4.87
CA SER A 124 2.57 -11.66 -4.87
C SER A 124 2.16 -10.90 -6.14
N ALA A 125 3.11 -10.26 -6.82
CA ALA A 125 2.94 -9.62 -8.13
C ALA A 125 3.40 -10.50 -9.31
N GLY A 126 3.60 -11.81 -9.09
CA GLY A 126 3.95 -12.78 -10.14
C GLY A 126 5.37 -12.64 -10.68
N ARG A 127 6.30 -12.05 -9.92
CA ARG A 127 7.71 -11.92 -10.30
C ARG A 127 8.63 -12.67 -9.36
N ARG A 128 9.72 -13.17 -9.93
CA ARG A 128 10.82 -13.77 -9.18
C ARG A 128 11.79 -12.68 -8.72
N LEU A 129 12.34 -12.88 -7.54
CA LEU A 129 13.41 -12.07 -6.97
C LEU A 129 14.34 -13.01 -6.22
N ASP A 130 15.54 -13.22 -6.73
CA ASP A 130 16.55 -14.12 -6.19
C ASP A 130 17.92 -13.78 -6.77
N ASP A 131 18.94 -14.57 -6.48
CA ASP A 131 20.32 -14.23 -6.88
C ASP A 131 20.53 -14.31 -8.41
N ALA A 132 19.66 -15.01 -9.14
CA ALA A 132 19.66 -15.03 -10.61
C ALA A 132 18.86 -13.87 -11.22
N THR A 133 17.84 -13.38 -10.51
CA THR A 133 17.06 -12.18 -10.88
C THR A 133 17.05 -11.19 -9.72
N PRO A 134 18.15 -10.43 -9.51
CA PRO A 134 18.39 -9.68 -8.27
C PRO A 134 17.66 -8.34 -8.18
N HIS A 135 16.71 -8.08 -9.07
CA HIS A 135 15.87 -6.87 -9.02
C HIS A 135 14.44 -7.18 -9.47
N ALA A 136 13.49 -6.43 -8.92
CA ALA A 136 12.09 -6.49 -9.31
C ALA A 136 11.53 -5.07 -9.44
N ASP A 137 10.67 -4.87 -10.44
CA ASP A 137 9.84 -3.68 -10.60
C ASP A 137 8.45 -4.17 -11.02
N VAL A 138 7.46 -3.91 -10.17
CA VAL A 138 6.09 -4.41 -10.28
C VAL A 138 5.09 -3.46 -9.67
N ARG A 139 3.81 -3.72 -9.95
CA ARG A 139 2.70 -3.19 -9.17
C ARG A 139 2.12 -4.28 -8.30
N LEU A 140 1.96 -3.98 -7.02
CA LEU A 140 1.27 -4.81 -6.07
C LEU A 140 -0.26 -4.76 -6.33
N PRO A 141 -1.05 -5.70 -5.78
CA PRO A 141 -2.49 -5.77 -6.02
C PRO A 141 -3.28 -4.52 -5.60
N ASP A 142 -2.78 -3.75 -4.63
CA ASP A 142 -3.33 -2.48 -4.17
C ASP A 142 -2.97 -1.28 -5.09
N GLY A 143 -2.19 -1.53 -6.15
CA GLY A 143 -1.68 -0.52 -7.07
C GLY A 143 -0.34 0.09 -6.68
N THR A 144 0.17 -0.19 -5.48
CA THR A 144 1.47 0.29 -5.00
C THR A 144 2.58 -0.16 -5.94
N ARG A 145 3.41 0.79 -6.37
CA ARG A 145 4.60 0.46 -7.16
C ARG A 145 5.66 -0.04 -6.22
N PHE A 146 6.19 -1.22 -6.50
CA PHE A 146 7.20 -1.88 -5.69
C PHE A 146 8.44 -2.09 -6.54
N HIS A 147 9.56 -1.60 -6.02
CA HIS A 147 10.88 -1.85 -6.56
C HIS A 147 11.77 -2.45 -5.47
N ALA A 148 12.59 -3.43 -5.84
CA ALA A 148 13.58 -4.01 -4.95
C ALA A 148 14.85 -4.39 -5.71
N VAL A 149 15.98 -4.31 -5.00
CA VAL A 149 17.29 -4.75 -5.48
C VAL A 149 17.99 -5.52 -4.36
N LEU A 150 18.48 -6.71 -4.66
CA LEU A 150 19.21 -7.56 -3.72
C LEU A 150 20.71 -7.27 -3.74
N ALA A 151 21.40 -7.63 -2.66
CA ALA A 151 22.85 -7.78 -2.69
C ALA A 151 23.25 -8.88 -3.72
N PRO A 152 24.42 -8.77 -4.36
CA PRO A 152 25.43 -7.72 -4.22
C PRO A 152 25.22 -6.50 -5.13
N VAL A 153 24.13 -6.46 -5.92
CA VAL A 153 23.86 -5.34 -6.85
C VAL A 153 23.66 -4.05 -6.06
N ALA A 154 22.93 -4.12 -4.95
CA ALA A 154 22.90 -3.07 -3.95
C ALA A 154 24.00 -3.30 -2.90
N ARG A 155 24.93 -2.35 -2.77
CA ARG A 155 26.10 -2.47 -1.89
C ARG A 155 25.74 -2.53 -0.40
N SER A 156 24.65 -1.87 -0.01
CA SER A 156 24.21 -1.76 1.40
C SER A 156 23.40 -2.96 1.89
N GLY A 157 23.19 -3.97 1.05
CA GLY A 157 22.22 -5.04 1.31
C GLY A 157 21.00 -4.93 0.39
N THR A 158 19.91 -5.57 0.79
CA THR A 158 18.62 -5.51 0.11
C THR A 158 18.00 -4.13 0.30
N VAL A 159 17.61 -3.49 -0.80
CA VAL A 159 16.93 -2.19 -0.80
C VAL A 159 15.54 -2.27 -1.42
N LEU A 160 14.59 -1.54 -0.87
CA LEU A 160 13.18 -1.52 -1.29
C LEU A 160 12.69 -0.08 -1.49
N SER A 161 11.80 0.11 -2.46
CA SER A 161 11.01 1.32 -2.63
C SER A 161 9.56 0.94 -2.91
N LEU A 162 8.66 1.48 -2.10
CA LEU A 162 7.22 1.32 -2.22
C LEU A 162 6.61 2.70 -2.42
N ARG A 163 5.91 2.89 -3.54
CA ARG A 163 5.27 4.16 -3.87
C ARG A 163 3.78 3.97 -3.98
N VAL A 164 3.07 4.56 -3.04
CA VAL A 164 1.62 4.45 -2.90
C VAL A 164 0.95 5.28 -3.99
N PRO A 165 -0.07 4.76 -4.70
CA PRO A 165 -0.83 5.54 -5.65
C PRO A 165 -1.53 6.68 -4.91
N ARG A 166 -1.34 7.92 -5.38
CA ARG A 166 -2.06 9.05 -4.82
C ARG A 166 -3.54 8.89 -5.16
N GLY A 167 -4.36 8.63 -4.14
CA GLY A 167 -5.82 8.54 -4.29
C GLY A 167 -6.50 9.87 -4.62
N ARG A 168 -5.84 11.01 -4.36
CA ARG A 168 -6.39 12.34 -4.64
C ARG A 168 -5.94 12.84 -6.01
N VAL A 169 -6.86 12.81 -6.96
CA VAL A 169 -6.78 13.59 -8.20
C VAL A 169 -7.12 15.03 -7.85
N TRP A 170 -6.26 15.97 -8.21
CA TRP A 170 -6.50 17.39 -7.99
C TRP A 170 -7.36 17.93 -9.13
N THR A 171 -8.43 18.62 -8.78
CA THR A 171 -9.22 19.39 -9.74
C THR A 171 -8.49 20.67 -10.12
N LEU A 172 -8.78 21.22 -11.30
CA LEU A 172 -8.17 22.48 -11.73
C LEU A 172 -8.45 23.64 -10.75
N PRO A 173 -9.67 23.78 -10.17
CA PRO A 173 -9.92 24.73 -9.09
C PRO A 173 -9.05 24.51 -7.84
N GLU A 174 -8.80 23.26 -7.43
CA GLU A 174 -7.92 22.96 -6.29
C GLU A 174 -6.45 23.29 -6.59
N LEU A 175 -6.00 23.13 -7.85
CA LEU A 175 -4.65 23.54 -8.26
C LEU A 175 -4.48 25.06 -8.22
N VAL A 176 -5.52 25.81 -8.59
CA VAL A 176 -5.55 27.28 -8.46
C VAL A 176 -5.53 27.69 -6.99
N ALA A 177 -6.39 27.07 -6.17
CA ALA A 177 -6.45 27.35 -4.73
C ALA A 177 -5.13 27.02 -4.02
N ALA A 178 -4.39 26.01 -4.48
CA ALA A 178 -3.08 25.64 -3.96
C ALA A 178 -1.92 26.52 -4.49
N GLY A 179 -2.20 27.49 -5.37
CA GLY A 179 -1.19 28.36 -5.99
C GLY A 179 -0.29 27.65 -6.99
N ALA A 180 -0.63 26.42 -7.40
CA ALA A 180 0.14 25.64 -8.37
C ALA A 180 -0.10 26.12 -9.81
N VAL A 181 -1.26 26.74 -10.07
CA VAL A 181 -1.66 27.31 -11.37
C VAL A 181 -2.30 28.68 -11.09
N PRO A 182 -1.87 29.77 -11.75
CA PRO A 182 -2.56 31.06 -11.62
C PRO A 182 -3.96 30.98 -12.28
N PRO A 183 -4.95 31.79 -11.84
CA PRO A 183 -6.31 31.78 -12.41
C PRO A 183 -6.35 31.86 -13.93
N ASP A 184 -5.56 32.76 -14.53
CA ASP A 184 -5.48 32.93 -15.99
C ASP A 184 -4.88 31.70 -16.68
N GLY A 185 -3.97 31.00 -16.01
CA GLY A 185 -3.38 29.75 -16.49
C GLY A 185 -4.36 28.58 -16.48
N ALA A 186 -5.35 28.59 -15.57
CA ALA A 186 -6.42 27.60 -15.55
C ALA A 186 -7.35 27.78 -16.75
N PHE A 187 -7.74 29.01 -17.08
CA PHE A 187 -8.54 29.29 -18.27
C PHE A 187 -7.85 28.80 -19.56
N LEU A 188 -6.55 29.08 -19.70
CA LEU A 188 -5.77 28.60 -20.85
C LEU A 188 -5.70 27.07 -20.91
N LEU A 189 -5.54 26.40 -19.76
CA LEU A 189 -5.52 24.94 -19.70
C LEU A 189 -6.86 24.33 -20.08
N GLU A 190 -7.99 24.95 -19.72
CA GLU A 190 -9.33 24.52 -20.16
C GLU A 190 -9.47 24.62 -21.68
N GLU A 191 -9.10 25.75 -22.27
CA GLU A 191 -9.17 25.96 -23.72
C GLU A 191 -8.29 24.98 -24.51
N VAL A 192 -7.05 24.74 -24.06
CA VAL A 192 -6.11 23.79 -24.69
C VAL A 192 -6.67 22.37 -24.71
N VAL A 193 -7.36 22.00 -23.63
CA VAL A 193 -8.00 20.70 -23.43
C VAL A 193 -9.23 20.55 -24.31
N ASP A 194 -10.11 21.55 -24.29
CA ASP A 194 -11.34 21.55 -25.08
C ASP A 194 -11.02 21.54 -26.58
N SER A 195 -9.91 22.19 -26.96
CA SER A 195 -9.35 22.16 -28.31
C SER A 195 -8.66 20.84 -28.68
N ARG A 196 -8.50 19.91 -27.73
CA ARG A 196 -7.79 18.62 -27.88
C ARG A 196 -6.38 18.77 -28.46
N CYS A 197 -5.71 19.87 -28.15
CA CYS A 197 -4.36 20.13 -28.62
C CYS A 197 -3.37 19.18 -27.92
N ALA A 198 -2.33 18.75 -28.64
CA ALA A 198 -1.21 18.07 -28.01
C ALA A 198 -0.37 19.11 -27.23
N PHE A 199 -0.13 18.86 -25.95
CA PHE A 199 0.70 19.72 -25.12
C PHE A 199 1.63 18.90 -24.21
N LEU A 200 2.70 19.53 -23.73
CA LEU A 200 3.71 18.92 -22.87
C LEU A 200 3.83 19.70 -21.56
N VAL A 201 3.68 19.00 -20.43
CA VAL A 201 3.94 19.56 -19.10
C VAL A 201 5.38 19.24 -18.70
N THR A 202 6.22 20.27 -18.57
CA THR A 202 7.64 20.16 -18.20
C THR A 202 7.92 20.71 -16.79
N GLY A 203 9.10 20.43 -16.23
CA GLY A 203 9.50 20.83 -14.88
C GLY A 203 10.40 19.81 -14.18
N GLY A 204 11.05 20.20 -13.08
CA GLY A 204 11.95 19.34 -12.30
C GLY A 204 11.25 18.16 -11.61
N THR A 205 12.00 17.16 -11.12
CA THR A 205 11.44 16.04 -10.35
C THR A 205 10.71 16.57 -9.11
N GLY A 206 9.51 16.06 -8.81
CA GLY A 206 8.71 16.52 -7.66
C GLY A 206 7.87 17.78 -7.86
N THR A 207 8.01 18.54 -8.96
CA THR A 207 7.31 19.82 -9.18
C THR A 207 5.81 19.72 -9.51
N GLY A 208 5.18 18.56 -9.30
CA GLY A 208 3.74 18.42 -9.49
C GLY A 208 3.27 18.24 -10.95
N LYS A 209 4.16 17.99 -11.93
CA LYS A 209 3.76 17.71 -13.33
C LYS A 209 2.64 16.66 -13.45
N THR A 210 2.80 15.56 -12.72
CA THR A 210 1.81 14.49 -12.70
C THR A 210 0.50 14.92 -12.04
N ARG A 211 0.50 15.90 -11.11
CA ARG A 211 -0.72 16.48 -10.53
C ARG A 211 -1.53 17.24 -11.58
N VAL A 212 -0.88 17.93 -12.51
CA VAL A 212 -1.52 18.66 -13.63
C VAL A 212 -2.06 17.69 -14.68
N VAL A 213 -1.33 16.60 -14.97
CA VAL A 213 -1.67 15.64 -16.04
C VAL A 213 -2.66 14.55 -15.60
N SER A 214 -2.82 14.27 -14.30
CA SER A 214 -3.66 13.16 -13.80
C SER A 214 -5.16 13.29 -14.05
N ARG A 215 -5.61 14.40 -14.65
CA ARG A 215 -6.97 14.49 -15.16
C ARG A 215 -7.06 13.65 -16.44
N ARG A 216 -8.04 12.74 -16.50
CA ARG A 216 -8.66 12.44 -17.79
C ARG A 216 -9.43 13.69 -18.15
N ILE A 217 -8.77 14.52 -18.93
CA ILE A 217 -9.32 15.76 -19.46
C ILE A 217 -10.25 15.41 -20.61
#